data_AF-A0A3D4UP17-F1
#
_entry.id   AF-A0A3D4UP17-F1
#
_cell.length_a   1.000
_cell.length_b   1.000
_cell.length_c   1.000
_cell.angle_alpha   90.00
_cell.angle_beta   90.00
_cell.angle_gamma   90.00
#
_symmetry.space_group_name_H-M   'P 1'
#
loop_
_entity.id
_entity.type
_entity.pdbx_description
1 polymer ?
#
loop_
_entity_poly.entity_id
_entity_poly.type
_entity_poly.pdbx_seq_one_letter_code
_entity_poly.pdbx_strand_id
1 'polypeptide(L)'
;MSKAVADPEEIRRFAQLLKRFGGGMEQQLTQLNGQMANLSQTWRDQEQAKFQKEFEDTMRQLARFREAIDQQVPFLLRKADRLDEYLRQR
;
A
#
# COMPACT_ATOMS: atom_id res chain seq x y z
N MET A 1 25.97 -20.66 0.51
CA MET A 1 25.85 -19.87 -0.73
C MET A 1 24.38 -19.76 -1.10
N SER A 2 23.64 -18.82 -0.51
CA SER A 2 22.20 -18.67 -0.76
C SER A 2 22.00 -17.94 -2.09
N LYS A 3 22.14 -18.66 -3.21
CA LYS A 3 21.67 -18.19 -4.52
C LYS A 3 20.16 -18.08 -4.45
N ALA A 4 19.64 -16.90 -4.16
CA ALA A 4 18.22 -16.64 -4.33
C ALA A 4 17.94 -16.69 -5.84
N VAL A 5 17.27 -17.77 -6.26
CA VAL A 5 16.63 -17.91 -7.57
C VAL A 5 15.40 -17.02 -7.53
N ALA A 6 15.54 -15.76 -7.92
CA ALA A 6 14.42 -14.85 -8.08
C ALA A 6 14.43 -14.36 -9.53
N ASP A 7 13.29 -14.46 -10.22
CA ASP A 7 13.11 -13.93 -11.56
C ASP A 7 12.96 -12.40 -11.49
N PRO A 8 13.85 -11.61 -12.13
CA PRO A 8 13.71 -10.16 -12.21
C PRO A 8 12.34 -9.71 -12.73
N GLU A 9 11.76 -10.45 -13.68
CA GLU A 9 10.46 -10.13 -14.25
C GLU A 9 9.32 -10.34 -13.26
N GLU A 10 9.37 -11.37 -12.41
CA GLU A 10 8.40 -11.56 -11.33
C GLU A 10 8.44 -10.40 -10.32
N ILE A 11 9.64 -9.94 -9.97
CA ILE A 11 9.82 -8.81 -9.07
C ILE A 11 9.24 -7.52 -9.69
N ARG A 12 9.51 -7.27 -10.98
CA ARG A 12 8.96 -6.12 -11.72
C ARG A 12 7.43 -6.18 -11.75
N ARG A 13 6.86 -7.34 -12.09
CA ARG A 13 5.40 -7.56 -12.10
C ARG A 13 4.77 -7.26 -10.73
N PHE A 14 5.37 -7.78 -9.65
CA PHE A 14 4.88 -7.54 -8.30
C PHE A 14 4.99 -6.05 -7.90
N ALA A 15 6.11 -5.40 -8.19
CA ALA A 15 6.29 -3.97 -7.89
C ALA A 15 5.24 -3.10 -8.60
N GLN A 16 4.92 -3.41 -9.86
CA GLN A 16 3.86 -2.72 -10.60
C GLN A 16 2.47 -2.98 -10.01
N LEU A 17 2.18 -4.22 -9.62
CA LEU A 17 0.93 -4.56 -8.93
C LEU A 17 0.80 -3.78 -7.62
N LEU A 18 1.85 -3.76 -6.81
CA LEU A 18 1.89 -3.06 -5.53
C LEU A 18 1.68 -1.55 -5.70
N LYS A 19 2.29 -0.94 -6.72
CA LYS A 19 2.09 0.47 -7.05
C LYS A 19 0.64 0.78 -7.42
N ARG A 20 0.03 -0.04 -8.28
CA ARG A 20 -1.39 0.12 -8.67
C ARG A 20 -2.32 -0.05 -7.48
N PHE A 21 -2.07 -1.06 -6.65
CA PHE A 21 -2.80 -1.28 -5.42
C PHE A 21 -2.75 -0.05 -4.50
N GLY A 22 -1.56 0.51 -4.26
CA GLY A 22 -1.40 1.72 -3.44
C GLY A 22 -2.23 2.89 -3.96
N GLY A 23 -2.19 3.15 -5.27
CA GLY A 23 -2.98 4.24 -5.88
C GLY A 23 -4.49 4.02 -5.78
N GLY A 24 -4.97 2.79 -6.01
CA GLY A 24 -6.39 2.46 -5.86
C GLY A 24 -6.88 2.53 -4.41
N MET A 25 -6.03 2.11 -3.47
CA MET A 25 -6.32 2.18 -2.03
C MET A 25 -6.54 3.62 -1.58
N GLU A 26 -5.66 4.55 -1.97
CA GLU A 26 -5.77 5.97 -1.62
C GLU A 26 -7.11 6.60 -2.07
N GLN A 27 -7.57 6.27 -3.28
CA GLN A 27 -8.86 6.73 -3.80
C GLN A 27 -10.02 6.19 -2.97
N GLN A 28 -10.02 4.89 -2.65
CA GLN A 28 -11.07 4.25 -1.84
C GLN A 28 -11.11 4.81 -0.41
N LEU A 29 -9.94 5.04 0.20
CA LEU A 29 -9.84 5.63 1.53
C LEU A 29 -10.39 7.05 1.57
N THR A 30 -10.13 7.85 0.54
CA THR A 30 -10.70 9.20 0.41
C THR A 30 -12.22 9.17 0.32
N GLN A 31 -12.77 8.24 -0.48
CA GLN A 31 -14.22 8.04 -0.59
C GLN A 31 -14.84 7.64 0.77
N LEU A 32 -14.21 6.71 1.48
CA LEU A 32 -14.71 6.20 2.76
C LEU A 32 -14.71 7.28 3.84
N ASN A 33 -13.67 8.12 3.89
CA ASN A 33 -13.63 9.30 4.77
C ASN A 33 -14.79 10.27 4.49
N GLY A 34 -15.10 10.54 3.22
CA GLY A 34 -16.24 11.38 2.85
C GLY A 34 -17.57 10.80 3.30
N GLN A 35 -17.77 9.48 3.14
CA GLN A 35 -18.97 8.80 3.63
C GLN A 35 -19.08 8.82 5.15
N MET A 36 -17.96 8.65 5.87
CA MET A 36 -17.92 8.72 7.33
C MET A 36 -18.28 10.13 7.84
N ALA A 37 -17.82 11.17 7.16
CA ALA A 37 -18.18 12.55 7.48
C ALA A 37 -19.69 12.80 7.33
N ASN A 38 -20.31 12.25 6.29
CA ASN A 38 -21.76 12.33 6.10
C ASN A 38 -22.52 11.52 7.17
N LEU A 39 -22.08 10.32 7.50
CA LEU A 39 -22.69 9.49 8.54
C LEU A 39 -22.65 10.18 9.91
N SER A 40 -21.56 10.88 10.22
CA SER A 40 -21.39 11.65 11.47
C SER A 40 -22.38 12.81 11.58
N GLN A 41 -23.02 13.22 10.49
CA GLN A 41 -24.06 14.25 10.54
C GLN A 41 -25.38 13.70 11.11
N THR A 42 -25.69 12.42 10.89
CA THR A 42 -26.98 11.80 11.27
C THR A 42 -26.86 10.85 12.46
N TRP A 43 -25.67 10.31 12.72
CA TRP A 43 -25.38 9.45 13.86
C TRP A 43 -24.51 10.21 14.86
N ARG A 44 -25.04 10.52 16.05
CA ARG A 44 -24.38 11.39 17.06
C ARG A 44 -24.63 10.88 18.48
N ASP A 45 -24.10 9.71 18.79
CA ASP A 45 -24.15 9.12 20.12
C ASP A 45 -22.76 8.64 20.57
N GLN A 46 -22.70 8.01 21.74
CA GLN A 46 -21.43 7.51 22.29
C GLN A 46 -20.87 6.32 21.48
N GLU A 47 -21.71 5.53 20.84
CA GLU A 47 -21.27 4.41 20.00
C GLU A 47 -20.63 4.93 18.72
N GLN A 48 -21.21 5.98 18.12
CA GLN A 48 -20.60 6.68 17.00
C GLN A 48 -19.21 7.21 17.36
N ALA A 49 -19.05 7.83 18.53
CA ALA A 49 -17.74 8.34 18.96
C ALA A 49 -16.69 7.23 19.13
N LYS A 50 -17.07 6.07 19.66
CA LYS A 50 -16.19 4.89 19.78
C LYS A 50 -15.79 4.38 18.40
N PHE A 51 -16.77 4.19 17.51
CA PHE A 51 -16.55 3.72 16.15
C PHE A 51 -15.64 4.68 15.35
N GLN A 52 -15.91 5.99 15.42
CA GLN A 52 -15.11 7.04 14.78
C GLN A 52 -13.63 6.92 15.15
N LYS A 53 -13.33 6.71 16.44
CA LYS A 53 -11.96 6.58 16.92
C LYS A 53 -11.26 5.37 16.30
N GLU A 54 -11.89 4.19 16.34
CA GLU A 54 -11.33 2.96 15.78
C GLU A 54 -11.16 3.04 14.26
N PHE A 55 -12.13 3.68 13.59
CA PHE A 55 -12.08 3.97 12.17
C PHE A 55 -10.87 4.84 11.83
N GLU A 56 -10.69 5.98 12.50
CA GLU A 56 -9.56 6.89 12.28
C GLU A 56 -8.20 6.22 12.57
N ASP A 57 -8.11 5.41 13.62
CA ASP A 57 -6.91 4.63 13.93
C ASP A 57 -6.56 3.66 12.80
N THR A 58 -7.57 3.00 12.22
CA THR A 58 -7.38 2.08 11.08
C THR A 58 -6.95 2.86 9.83
N MET A 59 -7.59 4.00 9.55
CA MET A 59 -7.24 4.86 8.42
C MET A 59 -5.79 5.35 8.49
N ARG A 60 -5.30 5.69 9.69
CA ARG A 60 -3.89 6.04 9.91
C ARG A 60 -2.93 4.90 9.58
N GLN A 61 -3.28 3.66 9.94
CA GLN A 61 -2.45 2.49 9.61
C GLN A 61 -2.40 2.24 8.11
N LEU A 62 -3.52 2.39 7.42
CA LEU A 62 -3.59 2.23 5.96
C LEU A 62 -2.81 3.34 5.23
N ALA A 63 -2.83 4.58 5.74
CA ALA A 63 -1.99 5.66 5.23
C ALA A 63 -0.49 5.35 5.38
N ARG A 64 -0.06 4.81 6.52
CA ARG A 64 1.33 4.34 6.69
C ARG A 64 1.70 3.21 5.73
N PHE A 65 0.76 2.30 5.44
CA PHE A 65 0.99 1.28 4.43
C PHE A 65 1.16 1.87 3.03
N ARG A 66 0.41 2.92 2.68
CA ARG A 66 0.58 3.67 1.43
C ARG A 66 1.99 4.25 1.31
N GLU A 67 2.48 4.89 2.37
CA GLU A 67 3.84 5.42 2.42
C GLU A 67 4.88 4.30 2.27
N ALA A 68 4.67 3.16 2.91
CA ALA A 68 5.54 1.99 2.77
C ALA A 68 5.58 1.49 1.31
N ILE A 69 4.45 1.45 0.61
CA ILE A 69 4.40 1.09 -0.81
C ILE A 69 5.29 2.02 -1.64
N ASP A 70 5.22 3.34 -1.40
CA ASP A 70 6.00 4.33 -2.15
C ASP A 70 7.51 4.17 -1.94
N GLN A 71 7.95 3.64 -0.80
CA GLN A 71 9.35 3.30 -0.54
C GLN A 71 9.76 1.93 -1.11
N GLN A 72 8.88 0.94 -1.02
CA GLN A 72 9.18 -0.44 -1.41
C GLN A 72 9.21 -0.64 -2.93
N VAL A 73 8.35 0.05 -3.68
CA VAL A 73 8.29 -0.08 -5.14
C VAL A 73 9.64 0.26 -5.79
N PRO A 74 10.29 1.41 -5.52
CA PRO A 74 11.62 1.72 -6.06
C PRO A 74 12.71 0.76 -5.59
N PHE A 75 12.61 0.21 -4.36
CA PHE A 75 13.54 -0.79 -3.88
C PHE A 75 13.44 -2.09 -4.69
N LEU A 76 12.22 -2.58 -4.93
CA LEU A 76 11.98 -3.80 -5.71
C LEU A 76 12.46 -3.66 -7.16
N LEU A 77 12.20 -2.51 -7.80
CA LEU A 77 12.68 -2.25 -9.16
C LEU A 77 14.21 -2.27 -9.24
N ARG A 78 14.91 -1.56 -8.34
CA ARG A 78 16.38 -1.60 -8.26
C ARG A 78 16.92 -2.99 -8.00
N LYS A 79 16.21 -3.80 -7.20
CA LYS A 79 16.59 -5.20 -6.94
C LYS A 79 16.47 -6.05 -8.20
N ALA A 80 15.40 -5.88 -8.97
CA ALA A 80 15.21 -6.58 -10.24
C ALA A 80 16.31 -6.23 -11.24
N ASP A 81 16.66 -4.94 -11.36
CA ASP A 81 17.70 -4.49 -12.31
C ASP A 81 19.07 -5.10 -12.00
N ARG A 82 19.47 -5.12 -10.72
CA ARG A 82 20.72 -5.77 -10.30
C ARG A 82 20.74 -7.29 -10.57
N LEU A 83 19.60 -7.96 -10.43
CA LEU A 83 19.49 -9.39 -10.72
C LEU A 83 19.60 -9.65 -12.23
N ASP A 84 18.96 -8.82 -13.06
CA ASP A 84 19.03 -8.89 -14.51
C ASP A 84 20.48 -8.68 -15.00
N GLU A 85 21.19 -7.67 -14.47
CA GLU A 85 22.62 -7.44 -14.74
C GLU A 85 23.48 -8.65 -14.39
N TYR A 86 23.27 -9.23 -13.21
CA TYR A 86 24.01 -10.41 -12.75
C TYR A 86 23.75 -11.65 -13.63
N LEU A 87 22.51 -11.84 -14.08
CA LEU A 87 22.14 -12.96 -14.96
C LEU A 87 22.72 -12.80 -16.38
N ARG A 88 22.86 -11.56 -16.88
CA ARG A 88 23.48 -11.28 -18.19
C ARG A 88 25.01 -11.44 -18.19
N GLN A 89 25.65 -11.28 -17.04
CA GLN A 89 27.11 -11.44 -16.88
C GLN A 89 27.55 -12.90 -16.68
N ARG A 90 26.61 -13.84 -16.56
CA ARG A 90 26.86 -15.26 -16.34
C ARG A 90 26.60 -16.07 -17.60
#